data_AF-A0A0Q1CDU4-F1
#
_entry.id   AF-A0A0Q1CDU4-F1
#
_cell.length_a   1.000
_cell.length_b   1.000
_cell.length_c   1.000
_cell.angle_alpha   90.00
_cell.angle_beta   90.00
_cell.angle_gamma   90.00
#
_symmetry.space_group_name_H-M   'P 1'
#
loop_
_entity.id
_entity.type
_entity.pdbx_description
1 polymer ?
#
loop_
_entity_poly.entity_id
_entity_poly.type
_entity_poly.pdbx_seq_one_letter_code
_entity_poly.pdbx_strand_id
1 'polypeptide(L)'
;MAAGLTACGTVGCLLVAGCSGPGPVRLTNVPVPAPADRASCAALIGVLPSSLGHGLDRRRLDPPRDTAAAYGGGPIVLTCGVSGVPASYRPDSMLSEVDGVGWFAEKLGETVRYSTPTRSPHVVLTLPGSGSTEVQPFDILVSVGPAVRAHSVSTTP
;
A
#
# COMPACT_ATOMS: atom_id res chain seq x y z
N MET A 1 11.17 31.60 -67.31
CA MET A 1 12.46 30.92 -67.04
C MET A 1 12.70 30.95 -65.54
N ALA A 2 13.28 29.86 -65.02
CA ALA A 2 13.69 29.60 -63.63
C ALA A 2 12.59 29.17 -62.64
N ALA A 3 12.65 27.88 -62.31
CA ALA A 3 11.92 27.14 -61.30
C ALA A 3 12.57 27.30 -59.91
N GLY A 4 11.79 27.07 -58.86
CA GLY A 4 12.29 26.86 -57.51
C GLY A 4 11.28 26.04 -56.70
N LEU A 5 11.35 24.71 -56.82
CA LEU A 5 10.73 23.80 -55.87
C LEU A 5 11.61 23.78 -54.61
N THR A 6 11.07 24.22 -53.48
CA THR A 6 11.73 24.03 -52.17
C THR A 6 10.92 23.01 -51.37
N ALA A 7 11.59 21.90 -51.07
CA ALA A 7 11.02 20.65 -50.58
C ALA A 7 10.52 20.70 -49.12
N CYS A 8 9.53 19.84 -48.86
CA CYS A 8 9.03 19.44 -47.55
C CYS A 8 10.16 19.12 -46.55
N GLY A 9 10.10 19.76 -45.39
CA GLY A 9 10.82 19.33 -44.20
C GLY A 9 9.90 19.41 -42.99
N THR A 10 8.84 18.60 -42.95
CA THR A 10 8.09 18.37 -41.71
C THR A 10 9.01 17.63 -40.75
N VAL A 11 9.73 18.39 -39.92
CA VAL A 11 10.45 17.86 -38.76
C VAL A 11 9.39 17.31 -37.81
N GLY A 12 9.18 15.99 -37.87
CA GLY A 12 8.36 15.28 -36.91
C GLY A 12 9.04 15.33 -35.55
N CYS A 13 8.53 16.17 -34.66
CA CYS A 13 8.82 16.06 -33.24
C CYS A 13 8.30 14.70 -32.75
N LEU A 14 9.19 13.70 -32.70
CA LEU A 14 9.00 12.51 -31.87
C LEU A 14 9.02 12.96 -30.41
N LEU A 15 7.85 13.40 -29.92
CA LEU A 15 7.59 13.51 -28.50
C LEU A 15 7.55 12.08 -27.96
N VAL A 16 8.70 11.56 -27.55
CA VAL A 16 8.75 10.41 -26.65
C VAL A 16 8.08 10.87 -25.37
N ALA A 17 6.79 10.59 -25.24
CA ALA A 17 6.08 10.66 -23.97
C ALA A 17 6.75 9.62 -23.07
N GLY A 18 7.83 10.02 -22.38
CA GLY A 18 8.41 9.24 -21.31
C GLY A 18 7.30 9.01 -20.32
N CYS A 19 6.93 7.75 -20.09
CA CYS A 19 6.01 7.36 -19.04
C CYS A 19 6.62 7.79 -17.69
N SER A 20 6.40 9.04 -17.30
CA SER A 20 6.81 9.62 -16.02
C SER A 20 5.89 9.14 -14.91
N GLY A 21 5.61 7.84 -14.89
CA GLY A 21 5.04 7.18 -13.74
C GLY A 21 6.10 7.14 -12.64
N PRO A 22 5.72 7.23 -11.36
CA PRO A 22 6.72 7.20 -10.31
C PRO A 22 7.43 5.82 -10.34
N GLY A 23 8.75 5.78 -10.11
CA GLY A 23 9.58 4.57 -10.24
C GLY A 23 9.23 3.44 -9.26
N PRO A 24 9.85 2.25 -9.33
CA PRO A 24 9.57 1.18 -8.36
C PRO A 24 9.85 1.61 -6.91
N VAL A 25 9.08 1.07 -5.96
CA VAL A 25 9.24 1.35 -4.53
C VAL A 25 10.16 0.31 -3.91
N ARG A 26 11.19 0.76 -3.20
CA ARG A 26 12.07 -0.10 -2.42
C ARG A 26 11.63 -0.09 -0.96
N LEU A 27 11.17 -1.23 -0.46
CA LEU A 27 10.86 -1.41 0.96
C LEU A 27 12.05 -2.04 1.69
N THR A 28 12.47 -1.40 2.78
CA THR A 28 13.43 -1.94 3.73
C THR A 28 12.68 -2.63 4.87
N ASN A 29 13.31 -3.61 5.50
CA ASN A 29 12.79 -4.30 6.69
C ASN A 29 11.36 -4.86 6.54
N VAL A 30 11.04 -5.40 5.36
CA VAL A 30 9.77 -6.09 5.13
C VAL A 30 9.70 -7.31 6.07
N PRO A 31 8.64 -7.42 6.90
CA PRO A 31 8.48 -8.54 7.82
C PRO A 31 8.51 -9.90 7.10
N VAL A 32 9.18 -10.86 7.72
CA VAL A 32 9.15 -12.26 7.29
C VAL A 32 8.08 -12.97 8.11
N PRO A 33 6.95 -13.37 7.51
CA PRO A 33 5.89 -14.07 8.23
C PRO A 33 6.36 -15.43 8.75
N ALA A 34 5.74 -15.87 9.84
CA ALA A 34 5.86 -17.24 10.30
C ALA A 34 5.47 -18.22 9.17
N PRO A 35 6.04 -19.45 9.10
CA PRO A 35 5.74 -20.39 8.03
C PRO A 35 4.24 -20.66 7.82
N ALA A 36 3.46 -20.71 8.91
CA ALA A 36 2.01 -20.91 8.88
C ALA A 36 1.24 -19.74 8.23
N ASP A 37 1.79 -18.53 8.26
CA ASP A 37 1.14 -17.31 7.78
C ASP A 37 1.46 -16.99 6.33
N ARG A 38 2.51 -17.60 5.75
CA ARG A 38 3.01 -17.28 4.40
C ARG A 38 1.95 -17.38 3.32
N ALA A 39 1.19 -18.47 3.29
CA ALA A 39 0.17 -18.69 2.28
C ALA A 39 -0.97 -17.67 2.39
N SER A 40 -1.42 -17.40 3.61
CA SER A 40 -2.45 -16.39 3.89
C SER A 40 -1.99 -14.99 3.52
N CYS A 41 -0.74 -14.63 3.83
CA CYS A 41 -0.18 -13.33 3.43
C CYS A 41 -0.05 -13.18 1.91
N ALA A 42 0.46 -14.20 1.22
CA ALA A 42 0.54 -14.19 -0.24
C ALA A 42 -0.85 -14.03 -0.88
N ALA A 43 -1.85 -14.76 -0.37
CA ALA A 43 -3.24 -14.64 -0.82
C ALA A 43 -3.80 -13.23 -0.56
N LEU A 44 -3.62 -12.69 0.66
CA LEU A 44 -4.03 -11.34 1.02
C LEU A 44 -3.46 -10.31 0.06
N ILE A 45 -2.13 -10.30 -0.13
CA ILE A 45 -1.45 -9.35 -1.03
C ILE A 45 -1.88 -9.54 -2.49
N GLY A 46 -2.18 -10.78 -2.90
CA GLY A 46 -2.66 -11.12 -4.23
C GLY A 46 -4.03 -10.53 -4.57
N VAL A 47 -4.94 -10.45 -3.60
CA VAL A 47 -6.32 -9.97 -3.81
C VAL A 47 -6.52 -8.48 -3.49
N LEU A 48 -5.50 -7.79 -2.98
CA LEU A 48 -5.59 -6.34 -2.78
C LEU A 48 -5.87 -5.60 -4.11
N PRO A 49 -6.68 -4.53 -4.07
CA PRO A 49 -7.09 -3.82 -5.26
C PRO A 49 -5.91 -3.23 -6.03
N SER A 50 -6.10 -2.97 -7.32
CA SER A 50 -5.08 -2.30 -8.14
C SER A 50 -4.90 -0.82 -7.80
N SER A 51 -5.83 -0.22 -7.07
CA SER A 51 -5.80 1.17 -6.62
C SER A 51 -6.61 1.32 -5.33
N LEU A 52 -6.18 2.22 -4.43
CA LEU A 52 -6.91 2.56 -3.20
C LEU A 52 -7.73 3.86 -3.34
N GLY A 53 -7.83 4.41 -4.56
CA GLY A 53 -8.48 5.67 -4.83
C GLY A 53 -7.64 6.58 -5.72
N HIS A 54 -8.09 7.82 -5.89
CA HIS A 54 -7.45 8.77 -6.78
C HIS A 54 -5.98 9.02 -6.41
N GLY A 55 -5.07 8.79 -7.36
CA GLY A 55 -3.62 8.97 -7.16
C GLY A 55 -2.95 7.89 -6.29
N LEU A 56 -3.68 6.83 -5.92
CA LEU A 56 -3.21 5.74 -5.07
C LEU A 56 -3.14 4.41 -5.83
N ASP A 57 -2.65 4.43 -7.06
CA ASP A 57 -2.43 3.21 -7.83
C ASP A 57 -1.36 2.33 -7.19
N ARG A 58 -1.54 1.01 -7.30
CA ARG A 58 -0.61 0.02 -6.80
C ARG A 58 0.75 0.17 -7.48
N ARG A 59 1.79 0.13 -6.67
CA ARG A 59 3.18 0.38 -7.08
C ARG A 59 3.92 -0.94 -7.16
N ARG A 60 4.79 -1.06 -8.17
CA ARG A 60 5.74 -2.18 -8.26
C ARG A 60 6.77 -2.06 -7.16
N LEU A 61 7.01 -3.15 -6.45
CA LEU A 61 8.10 -3.27 -5.49
C LEU A 61 9.37 -3.79 -6.18
N ASP A 62 10.52 -3.25 -5.77
CA ASP A 62 11.83 -3.76 -6.16
C ASP A 62 12.74 -3.94 -4.92
N PRO A 63 13.07 -5.18 -4.51
CA PRO A 63 12.65 -6.44 -5.14
C PRO A 63 11.15 -6.74 -4.92
N PRO A 64 10.54 -7.63 -5.73
CA PRO A 64 9.17 -8.10 -5.50
C PRO A 64 8.98 -8.71 -4.11
N ARG A 65 7.80 -8.52 -3.53
CA ARG A 65 7.40 -9.07 -2.22
C ARG A 65 6.00 -9.65 -2.32
N ASP A 66 5.82 -10.84 -1.75
CA ASP A 66 4.54 -11.53 -1.57
C ASP A 66 3.84 -11.17 -0.24
N THR A 67 4.54 -10.48 0.65
CA THR A 67 4.05 -10.10 1.99
C THR A 67 3.83 -8.59 2.15
N ALA A 68 3.98 -7.82 1.08
CA ALA A 68 3.82 -6.37 1.11
C ALA A 68 3.23 -5.80 -0.18
N ALA A 69 2.54 -4.67 -0.05
CA ALA A 69 2.06 -3.85 -1.16
C ALA A 69 2.32 -2.37 -0.86
N ALA A 70 2.54 -1.58 -1.91
CA ALA A 70 2.69 -0.13 -1.82
C ALA A 70 1.75 0.58 -2.81
N TYR A 71 1.26 1.76 -2.45
CA TYR A 71 0.31 2.56 -3.24
C TYR A 71 0.69 4.03 -3.26
N GLY A 72 0.52 4.69 -4.41
CA GLY A 72 0.75 6.14 -4.54
C GLY A 72 2.22 6.59 -4.54
N GLY A 73 2.42 7.91 -4.53
CA GLY A 73 3.73 8.59 -4.65
C GLY A 73 4.49 8.70 -3.33
N GLY A 74 3.83 9.14 -2.25
CA GLY A 74 4.29 8.96 -0.88
C GLY A 74 3.68 7.66 -0.36
N PRO A 75 4.43 6.54 -0.37
CA PRO A 75 3.79 5.24 -0.46
C PRO A 75 3.01 4.92 0.81
N ILE A 76 1.72 4.62 0.65
CA ILE A 76 0.97 3.84 1.64
C ILE A 76 1.50 2.41 1.55
N VAL A 77 1.94 1.84 2.67
CA VAL A 77 2.55 0.51 2.70
C VAL A 77 1.73 -0.42 3.57
N LEU A 78 1.29 -1.54 3.01
CA LEU A 78 0.69 -2.63 3.75
C LEU A 78 1.70 -3.78 3.83
N THR A 79 1.95 -4.28 5.04
CA THR A 79 2.74 -5.49 5.30
C THR A 79 1.91 -6.53 6.05
N CYS A 80 2.12 -7.80 5.74
CA CYS A 80 1.40 -8.92 6.34
C CYS A 80 2.35 -9.86 7.10
N GLY A 81 1.90 -10.35 8.25
CA GLY A 81 2.62 -11.30 9.08
C GLY A 81 3.70 -10.66 9.94
N VAL A 82 3.43 -9.47 10.45
CA VAL A 82 4.31 -8.80 11.41
C VAL A 82 4.33 -9.59 12.71
N SER A 83 5.52 -9.95 13.21
CA SER A 83 5.65 -10.69 14.46
C SER A 83 5.28 -9.82 15.67
N GLY A 84 4.47 -10.37 16.58
CA GLY A 84 4.05 -9.67 17.80
C GLY A 84 3.12 -8.49 17.50
N VAL A 85 2.82 -7.71 18.53
CA VAL A 85 1.98 -6.51 18.46
C VAL A 85 2.78 -5.27 18.88
N PRO A 86 2.34 -4.05 18.57
CA PRO A 86 3.02 -2.84 19.02
C PRO A 86 3.17 -2.79 20.55
N ALA A 87 4.30 -2.29 21.04
CA ALA A 87 4.53 -2.17 22.49
C ALA A 87 3.56 -1.20 23.19
N SER A 88 2.98 -0.28 22.42
CA SER A 88 1.95 0.68 22.86
C SER A 88 0.55 0.04 22.95
N TYR A 89 0.35 -1.16 22.39
CA TYR A 89 -0.93 -1.87 22.44
C TYR A 89 -1.14 -2.47 23.83
N ARG A 90 -2.27 -2.13 24.46
CA ARG A 90 -2.65 -2.48 25.83
C ARG A 90 -4.07 -3.04 25.87
N PRO A 91 -4.47 -3.75 26.94
CA PRO A 91 -5.83 -4.30 27.05
C PRO A 91 -6.96 -3.26 26.95
N ASP A 92 -6.68 -2.00 27.31
CA ASP A 92 -7.61 -0.86 27.26
C ASP A 92 -7.47 -0.03 25.98
N SER A 93 -6.68 -0.49 25.00
CA SER A 93 -6.52 0.21 23.73
C SER A 93 -7.82 0.24 22.95
N MET A 94 -8.12 1.41 22.37
CA MET A 94 -9.25 1.56 21.47
C MET A 94 -8.84 1.08 20.07
N LEU A 95 -9.65 0.22 19.47
CA LEU A 95 -9.53 -0.18 18.07
C LEU A 95 -10.67 0.46 17.29
N SER A 96 -10.36 1.04 16.13
CA SER A 96 -11.39 1.44 15.17
C SER A 96 -11.87 0.21 14.43
N GLU A 97 -13.14 -0.14 14.57
CA GLU A 97 -13.72 -1.24 13.81
C GLU A 97 -14.07 -0.76 12.40
N VAL A 98 -13.49 -1.38 11.39
CA VAL A 98 -13.79 -1.14 9.98
C VAL A 98 -13.92 -2.50 9.30
N ASP A 99 -15.08 -2.78 8.70
CA ASP A 99 -15.38 -4.04 8.03
C ASP A 99 -15.16 -5.30 8.89
N GLY A 100 -15.42 -5.24 10.20
CA GLY A 100 -15.18 -6.37 11.12
C GLY A 100 -13.70 -6.65 11.38
N VAL A 101 -12.85 -5.65 11.14
CA VAL A 101 -11.42 -5.64 11.46
C VAL A 101 -11.16 -4.53 12.47
N GLY A 102 -10.62 -4.89 13.63
CA GLY A 102 -10.18 -3.92 14.63
C GLY A 102 -8.81 -3.36 14.26
N TRP A 103 -8.74 -2.05 14.04
CA TRP A 103 -7.52 -1.33 13.69
C TRP A 103 -7.03 -0.49 14.86
N PHE A 104 -5.84 -0.81 15.37
CA PHE A 104 -5.14 -0.01 16.36
C PHE A 104 -4.24 1.02 15.67
N ALA A 105 -4.42 2.30 15.99
CA ALA A 105 -3.73 3.41 15.36
C ALA A 105 -2.61 3.96 16.24
N GLU A 106 -1.44 4.19 15.64
CA GLU A 106 -0.28 4.81 16.28
C GLU A 106 0.26 5.94 15.41
N LYS A 107 0.47 7.12 15.99
CA LYS A 107 1.19 8.21 15.33
C LYS A 107 2.68 8.06 15.58
N LEU A 108 3.46 7.89 14.51
CA LEU A 108 4.90 7.70 14.53
C LEU A 108 5.57 8.84 13.77
N GLY A 109 5.84 9.94 14.48
CA GLY A 109 6.33 11.18 13.88
C GLY A 109 5.33 11.73 12.88
N GLU A 110 5.73 11.77 11.60
CA GLU A 110 4.87 12.19 10.51
C GLU A 110 4.02 11.05 9.94
N THR A 111 4.23 9.79 10.30
CA THR A 111 3.43 8.68 9.77
C THR A 111 2.33 8.25 10.72
N VAL A 112 1.28 7.64 10.19
CA VAL A 112 0.27 6.95 11.00
C VAL A 112 0.28 5.48 10.63
N ARG A 113 0.40 4.62 11.65
CA ARG A 113 0.40 3.17 11.52
C ARG A 113 -0.92 2.61 12.05
N TYR A 114 -1.63 1.88 11.22
CA TYR A 114 -2.79 1.09 11.60
C TYR A 114 -2.39 -0.39 11.62
N SER A 115 -2.68 -1.07 12.72
CA SER A 115 -2.30 -2.46 12.93
C SER A 115 -3.50 -3.30 13.35
N THR A 116 -3.49 -4.60 13.07
CA THR A 116 -4.57 -5.54 13.46
C THR A 116 -4.09 -6.48 14.57
N PRO A 117 -3.85 -5.97 15.80
CA PRO A 117 -3.20 -6.76 16.86
C PRO A 117 -4.05 -7.95 17.34
N THR A 118 -5.35 -7.95 17.05
CA THR A 118 -6.30 -9.01 17.38
C THR A 118 -6.52 -10.00 16.23
N ARG A 119 -5.61 -10.06 15.26
CA ARG A 119 -5.70 -10.96 14.10
C ARG A 119 -4.39 -11.66 13.76
N SER A 120 -4.49 -12.85 13.18
CA SER A 120 -3.38 -13.64 12.64
C SER A 120 -3.70 -14.09 11.21
N PRO A 121 -2.86 -13.80 10.20
CA PRO A 121 -1.61 -13.02 10.28
C PRO A 121 -1.85 -11.56 10.69
N HIS A 122 -0.91 -10.99 11.44
CA HIS A 122 -0.98 -9.59 11.86
C HIS A 122 -0.61 -8.65 10.71
N VAL A 123 -1.54 -7.78 10.33
CA VAL A 123 -1.39 -6.81 9.23
C VAL A 123 -1.07 -5.43 9.79
N VAL A 124 -0.16 -4.74 9.12
CA VAL A 124 0.24 -3.37 9.43
C VAL A 124 0.16 -2.52 8.16
N LEU A 125 -0.56 -1.42 8.26
CA LEU A 125 -0.75 -0.41 7.23
C LEU A 125 -0.12 0.91 7.69
N THR A 126 0.82 1.44 6.93
CA THR A 126 1.49 2.71 7.21
C THR A 126 1.06 3.75 6.19
N LEU A 127 0.54 4.88 6.66
CA LEU A 127 0.17 6.03 5.85
C LEU A 127 1.20 7.15 6.06
N PRO A 128 1.54 7.91 5.00
CA PRO A 128 2.26 9.17 5.16
C PRO A 128 1.39 10.17 5.93
N GLY A 129 2.02 11.17 6.54
CA GLY A 129 1.33 12.17 7.33
C GLY A 129 0.33 12.99 6.54
N SER A 130 -0.68 13.48 7.26
CA SER A 130 -1.79 14.30 6.75
C SER A 130 -1.39 15.64 6.12
N GLY A 131 -0.09 15.96 6.04
CA GLY A 131 0.42 17.19 5.43
C GLY A 131 0.53 17.15 3.89
N SER A 132 0.41 15.98 3.26
CA SER A 132 0.68 15.80 1.82
C SER A 132 -0.37 15.00 1.06
N THR A 133 -1.40 14.47 1.71
CA THR A 133 -2.34 13.55 1.07
C THR A 133 -3.79 13.90 1.45
N GLU A 134 -4.64 14.16 0.45
CA GLU A 134 -6.09 14.38 0.59
C GLU A 134 -6.88 13.13 1.02
N VAL A 135 -6.15 12.03 1.23
CA VAL A 135 -6.67 10.69 1.49
C VAL A 135 -7.09 10.55 2.95
N GLN A 136 -8.36 10.21 3.15
CA GLN A 136 -8.87 9.89 4.47
C GLN A 136 -8.44 8.47 4.85
N PRO A 137 -7.84 8.25 6.04
CA PRO A 137 -7.44 6.91 6.46
C PRO A 137 -8.57 5.89 6.43
N PHE A 138 -9.80 6.30 6.74
CA PHE A 138 -10.97 5.44 6.74
C PHE A 138 -11.23 4.81 5.36
N ASP A 139 -11.11 5.56 4.27
CA ASP A 139 -11.33 5.05 2.91
C ASP A 139 -10.31 3.96 2.56
N ILE A 140 -9.09 4.10 3.06
CA ILE A 140 -8.04 3.10 2.88
C ILE A 140 -8.33 1.84 3.69
N LEU A 141 -8.75 2.00 4.95
CA LEU A 141 -9.11 0.88 5.81
C LEU A 141 -10.28 0.08 5.22
N VAL A 142 -11.31 0.75 4.69
CA VAL A 142 -12.43 0.11 3.98
C VAL A 142 -11.94 -0.62 2.73
N SER A 143 -11.03 -0.01 1.96
CA SER A 143 -10.52 -0.61 0.72
C SER A 143 -9.72 -1.90 0.96
N VAL A 144 -8.96 -1.98 2.06
CA VAL A 144 -8.14 -3.17 2.38
C VAL A 144 -8.83 -4.15 3.33
N GLY A 145 -9.83 -3.70 4.08
CA GLY A 145 -10.55 -4.44 5.11
C GLY A 145 -11.05 -5.81 4.66
N PRO A 146 -11.73 -5.94 3.50
CA PRO A 146 -12.21 -7.22 3.00
C PRO A 146 -11.10 -8.27 2.81
N ALA A 147 -9.95 -7.89 2.26
CA ALA A 147 -8.81 -8.78 2.07
C ALA A 147 -8.21 -9.21 3.42
N VAL A 148 -8.06 -8.26 4.35
CA VAL A 148 -7.57 -8.54 5.71
C VAL A 148 -8.51 -9.50 6.42
N ARG A 149 -9.81 -9.26 6.38
CA ARG A 149 -10.82 -10.12 7.00
C ARG A 149 -10.82 -11.54 6.42
N ALA A 150 -10.74 -11.67 5.10
CA ALA A 150 -10.81 -12.96 4.41
C ALA A 150 -9.56 -13.83 4.62
N HIS A 151 -8.40 -13.20 4.86
CA HIS A 151 -7.10 -13.89 4.93
C HIS A 151 -6.44 -13.78 6.31
N SER A 152 -7.19 -13.45 7.35
CA SER A 152 -6.76 -13.53 8.74
C SER A 152 -7.90 -13.98 9.65
N VAL A 153 -7.55 -14.57 10.78
CA VAL A 153 -8.48 -15.02 11.81
C VAL A 153 -8.39 -14.12 13.04
N SER A 154 -9.52 -13.94 13.74
CA SER A 154 -9.51 -13.27 15.04
C SER A 154 -8.71 -14.10 16.05
N THR A 155 -7.85 -13.46 16.81
CA THR A 155 -7.15 -14.06 17.96
C THR A 155 -7.83 -13.73 19.29
N THR A 156 -8.88 -12.91 19.25
CA THR A 156 -9.74 -12.60 20.39
C THR A 156 -11.03 -13.43 20.29
N PRO A 157 -11.53 -14.00 21.40
CA PRO A 157 -12.78 -14.74 21.44
C PRO A 157 -14.00 -13.95 20.99
#